data_AF-A0A164ZYL3-F1
#
_entry.id   AF-A0A164ZYL3-F1
#
_cell.length_a   1.000
_cell.length_b   1.000
_cell.length_c   1.000
_cell.angle_alpha   90.00
_cell.angle_beta   90.00
_cell.angle_gamma   90.00
#
_symmetry.space_group_name_H-M   'P 1'
#
loop_
_entity.id
_entity.type
_entity.pdbx_description
1 polymer ?
#
loop_
_entity_poly.entity_id
_entity_poly.type
_entity_poly.pdbx_seq_one_letter_code
_entity_poly.pdbx_strand_id
1 'polypeptide(L)'
;MSSADDQYEQQNDFVGGDVPAGDSKENSYISRTGQRHIPVQKDEMPVEDPIDPVKADSDEYLAQDEREVIDDSNIIGERTRGARPRGTYREPGDDEGMPNDTY
;
A
#
# COMPACT_ATOMS: atom_id res chain seq x y z
N MET A 1 21.59 21.94 -38.57
CA MET A 1 22.50 20.93 -37.99
C MET A 1 21.80 20.37 -36.78
N SER A 2 21.64 19.05 -36.70
CA SER A 2 21.10 18.38 -35.51
C SER A 2 22.05 18.60 -34.34
N SER A 3 21.55 18.94 -33.15
CA SER A 3 22.39 19.07 -31.96
C SER A 3 22.88 17.71 -31.47
N ALA A 4 23.92 17.69 -30.62
CA ALA A 4 24.44 16.44 -30.05
C ALA A 4 23.36 15.72 -29.21
N ASP A 5 22.48 16.48 -28.55
CA ASP A 5 21.33 15.95 -27.81
C ASP A 5 20.33 15.28 -28.77
N ASP A 6 19.99 15.92 -29.89
CA ASP A 6 19.10 15.33 -30.90
C ASP A 6 19.68 14.01 -31.49
N GLN A 7 21.00 13.89 -31.59
CA GLN A 7 21.66 12.67 -32.07
C GLN A 7 21.67 11.56 -31.00
N TYR A 8 21.79 11.92 -29.72
CA TYR A 8 21.73 10.98 -28.60
C TYR A 8 20.33 10.40 -28.44
N GLU A 9 19.31 11.26 -28.47
CA GLU A 9 17.92 10.82 -28.41
C GLU A 9 17.57 9.97 -29.64
N GLN A 10 17.97 10.36 -30.85
CA GLN A 10 17.68 9.57 -32.05
C GLN A 10 18.36 8.18 -32.08
N GLN A 11 19.48 8.00 -31.37
CA GLN A 11 20.13 6.69 -31.19
C GLN A 11 19.44 5.83 -30.12
N ASN A 12 18.91 6.44 -29.06
CA ASN A 12 18.37 5.71 -27.90
C ASN A 12 16.84 5.60 -27.89
N ASP A 13 16.12 6.53 -28.50
CA ASP A 13 14.65 6.52 -28.72
C ASP A 13 14.22 5.45 -29.72
N PHE A 14 15.17 4.85 -30.45
CA PHE A 14 14.90 3.67 -31.26
C PHE A 14 14.71 2.46 -30.32
N VAL A 15 13.51 2.38 -29.71
CA VAL A 15 12.94 1.17 -29.08
C VAL A 15 12.60 0.13 -30.17
N GLY A 16 13.51 -0.07 -31.13
CA GLY A 16 13.43 -1.05 -32.21
C GLY A 16 14.61 -2.02 -32.21
N GLY A 17 15.49 -1.94 -31.21
CA GLY A 17 16.30 -3.08 -30.80
C GLY A 17 15.45 -3.99 -29.92
N ASP A 18 15.78 -5.27 -29.92
CA ASP A 18 15.29 -6.31 -29.03
C ASP A 18 15.61 -5.92 -27.56
N VAL A 19 14.93 -4.88 -27.04
CA VAL A 19 14.93 -4.59 -25.62
C VAL A 19 14.37 -5.87 -25.03
N PRO A 20 15.10 -6.57 -24.14
CA PRO A 20 14.54 -7.74 -23.52
C PRO A 20 13.25 -7.27 -22.87
N ALA A 21 12.13 -7.65 -23.47
CA ALA A 21 10.83 -7.54 -22.86
C ALA A 21 10.94 -8.48 -21.69
N GLY A 22 11.36 -7.95 -20.53
CA GLY A 22 11.55 -8.73 -19.33
C GLY A 22 10.32 -9.60 -19.17
N ASP A 23 10.52 -10.89 -18.90
CA ASP A 23 9.37 -11.76 -18.71
C ASP A 23 8.60 -11.21 -17.50
N SER A 24 7.37 -10.79 -17.73
CA SER A 24 6.45 -10.33 -16.67
C SER A 24 6.14 -11.39 -15.62
N LYS A 25 6.65 -12.61 -15.82
CA LYS A 25 6.47 -13.82 -15.01
C LYS A 25 7.82 -14.31 -14.48
N GLU A 26 8.40 -13.58 -13.53
CA GLU A 26 9.73 -13.88 -13.00
C GLU A 26 9.67 -14.35 -11.54
N ASN A 27 9.60 -15.65 -11.32
CA ASN A 27 9.47 -16.21 -9.97
C ASN A 27 10.81 -16.45 -9.22
N SER A 28 11.91 -15.82 -9.62
CA SER A 28 13.26 -16.04 -9.06
C SER A 28 13.38 -15.64 -7.58
N TYR A 29 12.50 -14.74 -7.13
CA TYR A 29 12.45 -14.24 -5.75
C TYR A 29 11.78 -15.22 -4.78
N ILE A 30 11.14 -16.29 -5.25
CA ILE A 30 10.49 -17.27 -4.39
C ILE A 30 11.55 -18.17 -3.73
N SER A 31 11.37 -18.40 -2.43
CA SER A 31 12.19 -19.33 -1.66
C SER A 31 12.28 -20.71 -2.33
N ARG A 32 13.52 -21.17 -2.56
CA ARG A 32 13.80 -22.51 -3.10
C ARG A 32 13.85 -23.57 -2.01
N THR A 33 13.64 -24.83 -2.39
CA THR A 33 13.80 -25.97 -1.49
C THR A 33 15.19 -25.99 -0.88
N GLY A 34 15.29 -26.05 0.46
CA GLY A 34 16.57 -26.08 1.18
C GLY A 34 17.12 -24.71 1.64
N GLN A 35 16.43 -23.61 1.35
CA GLN A 35 16.72 -22.29 1.94
C GLN A 35 15.80 -22.00 3.13
N ARG A 36 16.09 -20.96 3.92
CA ARG A 36 15.13 -20.45 4.93
C ARG A 36 13.85 -20.09 4.21
N HIS A 37 12.78 -20.84 4.48
CA HIS A 37 11.52 -20.71 3.75
C HIS A 37 10.75 -19.51 4.28
N ILE A 38 10.84 -18.39 3.57
CA ILE A 38 9.90 -17.28 3.70
C ILE A 38 8.84 -17.48 2.62
N PRO A 39 7.55 -17.60 2.96
CA PRO A 39 6.50 -17.78 1.97
C PRO A 39 6.34 -16.47 1.19
N VAL A 40 6.75 -16.48 -0.08
CA VAL A 40 6.55 -15.39 -1.02
C VAL A 40 5.63 -15.89 -2.13
N GLN A 41 4.62 -15.10 -2.47
CA GLN A 41 3.63 -15.45 -3.50
C GLN A 41 4.25 -15.35 -4.90
N LYS A 42 3.84 -16.21 -5.83
CA LYS A 42 4.27 -16.14 -7.24
C LYS A 42 3.56 -15.00 -7.97
N ASP A 43 4.15 -14.51 -9.06
CA ASP A 43 3.53 -13.47 -9.90
C ASP A 43 2.16 -13.90 -10.42
N GLU A 44 2.01 -15.17 -10.81
CA GLU A 44 0.77 -15.70 -11.38
C GLU A 44 -0.12 -16.35 -10.34
N MET A 45 0.24 -16.29 -9.05
CA MET A 45 -0.59 -16.87 -8.01
C MET A 45 -1.86 -16.03 -7.87
N PRO A 46 -3.05 -16.64 -7.94
CA PRO A 46 -4.29 -15.93 -7.64
C PRO A 46 -4.21 -15.35 -6.23
N VAL A 47 -4.52 -14.06 -6.12
CA VAL A 47 -4.71 -13.41 -4.84
C VAL A 47 -6.19 -13.52 -4.51
N GLU A 48 -6.49 -13.95 -3.28
CA GLU A 48 -7.87 -13.97 -2.78
C GLU A 48 -8.38 -12.52 -2.70
N ASP A 49 -9.43 -12.24 -3.47
CA ASP A 49 -10.20 -11.01 -3.34
C ASP A 49 -11.37 -11.28 -2.39
N PRO A 50 -11.38 -10.68 -1.18
CA PRO A 50 -12.48 -10.89 -0.24
C PRO A 50 -13.80 -10.23 -0.70
N ILE A 51 -13.76 -9.45 -1.78
CA ILE A 51 -14.92 -8.75 -2.33
C ILE A 51 -15.64 -9.67 -3.32
N ASP A 52 -16.93 -9.89 -3.10
CA ASP A 52 -17.79 -10.55 -4.09
C ASP A 52 -18.16 -9.53 -5.19
N PRO A 53 -17.65 -9.67 -6.42
CA PRO A 53 -17.86 -8.67 -7.47
C PRO A 53 -19.33 -8.56 -7.90
N VAL A 54 -20.11 -9.63 -7.74
CA VAL A 54 -21.55 -9.60 -8.09
C VAL A 54 -22.32 -8.78 -7.06
N LYS A 55 -21.88 -8.81 -5.81
CA LYS A 55 -22.51 -8.08 -4.72
C LYS A 55 -22.02 -6.64 -4.61
N ALA A 56 -20.72 -6.43 -4.85
CA ALA A 56 -20.07 -5.12 -4.74
C ALA A 56 -20.66 -4.10 -5.72
N ASP A 57 -20.99 -4.53 -6.94
CA ASP A 57 -21.56 -3.67 -7.99
C ASP A 57 -23.11 -3.64 -7.96
N SER A 58 -23.74 -4.04 -6.85
CA SER A 58 -25.21 -4.07 -6.75
C SER A 58 -25.82 -2.73 -6.31
N ASP A 59 -27.02 -2.45 -6.80
CA ASP A 59 -27.80 -1.26 -6.42
C ASP A 59 -28.06 -1.15 -4.90
N GLU A 60 -28.07 -2.29 -4.19
CA GLU A 60 -28.25 -2.33 -2.74
C GLU A 60 -27.08 -1.67 -1.98
N TYR A 61 -25.84 -1.94 -2.42
CA TYR A 61 -24.64 -1.33 -1.84
C TYR A 61 -24.55 0.16 -2.20
N LEU A 62 -24.87 0.53 -3.44
CA LEU A 62 -24.92 1.95 -3.82
C LEU A 62 -25.89 2.74 -2.94
N ALA A 63 -27.08 2.20 -2.68
CA ALA A 63 -28.06 2.86 -1.81
C ALA A 63 -27.63 2.90 -0.33
N GLN A 64 -26.80 1.97 0.13
CA GLN A 64 -26.18 2.04 1.45
C GLN A 64 -25.12 3.15 1.49
N ASP A 65 -24.22 3.17 0.51
CA ASP A 65 -23.15 4.17 0.41
C ASP A 65 -23.74 5.59 0.32
N GLU A 66 -24.79 5.80 -0.48
CA GLU A 66 -25.47 7.09 -0.56
C GLU A 66 -26.03 7.56 0.79
N ARG A 67 -26.52 6.64 1.62
CA ARG A 67 -27.01 6.95 2.97
C ARG A 67 -25.87 7.25 3.93
N GLU A 68 -24.78 6.50 3.85
CA GLU A 68 -23.60 6.70 4.70
C GLU A 68 -22.85 8.00 4.36
N VAL A 69 -22.76 8.36 3.08
CA VAL A 69 -22.09 9.58 2.62
C VAL A 69 -22.79 10.85 3.13
N ILE A 70 -24.12 10.80 3.26
CA ILE A 70 -24.93 11.92 3.77
C ILE A 70 -24.96 11.94 5.31
N ASP A 71 -24.50 10.88 5.98
CA ASP A 71 -24.49 10.80 7.44
C ASP A 71 -23.37 11.64 8.07
N ASP A 72 -23.72 12.87 8.43
CA ASP A 72 -22.83 13.79 9.13
C ASP A 72 -22.46 13.32 10.55
N SER A 73 -23.07 12.27 11.11
CA SER A 73 -22.78 11.80 12.48
C SER A 73 -21.35 11.29 12.65
N ASN A 74 -20.73 10.83 11.55
CA ASN A 74 -19.34 10.38 11.51
C ASN A 74 -18.35 11.55 11.28
N ILE A 75 -18.84 12.77 11.06
CA ILE A 75 -18.00 13.96 10.86
C ILE A 75 -17.67 14.59 12.22
N ILE A 76 -16.38 14.82 12.46
CA ILE A 76 -15.93 15.59 13.63
C ILE A 76 -16.33 17.06 13.42
N GLY A 77 -17.29 17.54 14.20
CA GLY A 77 -17.85 18.90 14.07
C GLY A 77 -16.91 20.05 14.45
N GLU A 78 -15.67 19.78 14.87
CA GLU A 78 -14.71 20.78 15.33
C GLU A 78 -13.32 20.60 14.72
N ARG A 79 -12.52 21.67 14.75
CA ARG A 79 -11.13 21.64 14.26
C ARG A 79 -10.28 20.77 15.19
N THR A 80 -9.77 19.66 14.68
CA THR A 80 -8.78 18.82 15.38
C THR A 80 -7.40 19.50 15.47
N ARG A 81 -7.10 20.47 14.60
CA ARG A 81 -5.83 21.19 14.58
C ARG A 81 -5.75 22.20 15.72
N GLY A 82 -4.88 21.93 16.69
CA GLY A 82 -4.67 22.77 17.87
C GLY A 82 -5.55 22.41 19.06
N ALA A 83 -6.42 21.40 18.93
CA ALA A 83 -7.14 20.84 20.05
C ALA A 83 -6.15 20.22 21.05
N ARG A 84 -6.21 20.64 22.32
CA ARG A 84 -5.41 20.02 23.37
C ARG A 84 -5.87 18.57 23.53
N PRO A 85 -4.97 17.59 23.67
CA PRO A 85 -5.35 16.21 23.93
C PRO A 85 -6.28 16.14 25.15
N ARG A 86 -7.23 15.19 25.13
CA ARG A 86 -8.09 14.87 26.28
C ARG A 86 -7.25 14.14 27.34
N GLY A 87 -6.37 14.90 27.99
CA GLY A 87 -5.30 14.45 28.87
C GLY A 87 -4.10 15.37 28.71
N THR A 88 -3.51 15.82 29.82
CA THR A 88 -2.23 16.53 29.77
C THR A 88 -1.12 15.53 29.46
N TYR A 89 -0.14 15.91 28.64
CA TYR A 89 1.11 15.16 28.58
C TYR A 89 1.69 15.07 30.00
N ARG A 90 1.73 13.86 30.55
CA ARG A 90 2.40 13.56 31.81
C ARG A 90 3.67 12.80 31.46
N GLU A 91 4.80 13.30 31.94
CA GLU A 91 6.06 12.57 31.83
C GLU A 91 5.92 11.21 32.55
N PRO A 92 6.39 10.11 31.95
CA PRO A 92 6.44 8.82 32.64
C PRO A 92 7.20 8.99 33.96
N GLY A 93 6.70 8.38 35.05
CA GLY A 93 7.49 8.29 36.28
C GLY A 93 8.77 7.48 36.07
N ASP A 94 9.74 7.61 36.98
CA ASP A 94 11.03 6.92 36.91
C ASP A 94 10.92 5.39 36.72
N ASP A 95 9.80 4.81 37.20
CA ASP A 95 9.50 3.37 37.12
C ASP A 95 8.54 3.00 35.97
N GLU A 96 7.96 3.99 35.27
CA GLU A 96 6.93 3.78 34.26
C GLU A 96 7.57 3.41 32.91
N GLY A 97 7.67 2.11 32.65
CA GLY A 97 8.30 1.53 31.44
C GLY A 97 9.56 0.70 31.73
N MET A 98 10.00 0.67 32.99
CA MET A 98 11.06 -0.22 33.45
C MET A 98 10.46 -1.60 33.80
N PRO A 99 11.11 -2.72 33.43
CA PRO A 99 10.68 -4.05 33.88
C PRO A 99 10.71 -4.14 35.40
N ASN A 100 9.65 -4.68 36.00
CA ASN A 100 9.63 -4.99 37.43
C ASN A 100 10.62 -6.14 37.69
N ASP A 101 11.75 -5.85 38.34
CA ASP A 101 12.67 -6.88 38.83
C ASP A 101 12.06 -7.58 40.05
N THR A 102 11.10 -8.47 39.80
CA THR A 102 10.70 -9.51 40.75
C THR A 102 11.57 -10.75 40.50
N TYR A 103 12.57 -10.95 41.36
CA TYR A 103 13.31 -12.21 41.52
C TYR A 103 12.55 -13.18 42.42
#